data_AF-F3ZZG2-F1
#
_entry.id   AF-F3ZZG2-F1
#
_cell.length_a   1.000
_cell.length_b   1.000
_cell.length_c   1.000
_cell.angle_alpha   90.00
_cell.angle_beta   90.00
_cell.angle_gamma   90.00
#
_symmetry.space_group_name_H-M   'P 1'
#
loop_
_entity.id
_entity.type
_entity.pdbx_description
1 polymer ?
#
loop_
_entity_poly.entity_id
_entity_poly.type
_entity_poly.pdbx_seq_one_letter_code
_entity_poly.pdbx_strand_id
1 'polypeptide(L)'
;MSLSGENARRIVKEIQDTAGDYGKWALEARKQYVDLRLRQDIEIRNLYIRSADRVAEQIRSYNAKGSGYLYKRHLQELEVSLRQEAERIAGDLTTKMEEYTQKSAAAGSGYSKAVLFDLVKQAGVDNIITEAGMQKLFGRVNTQAVEAIWARTKNGMKLSDRIWETSGKSRDTIRDLIQESVATGQDAVKTARMLERYVRGGANTLAAEYPNMMKRMKGRIPKDISYEALRLARTETTAAFGEGTISAARVTPSYKGMKWILSKAHPLEDICDTLATADGWGLGPGVYPPGEEPIYPAHPNDLCVLVPVHEQPEDFVKRLKQWVNVPDSEPDIEKWYNDIYKVGAKTGKSVAAGKTKDFTPDEIAGIKRGKPMTRDEADKGRPNPNYELNEAYKSNCQSCVVSYEARLRGYDVMARPYGADDIMDELATHTNLAWIDPVTGKHPEYIYDDKIDTAKKFLKFLEENVEKDKRYTLQFSWKGKSRMGHIVSLDRDENNLLRIYDPQCGKTYSGDIVGRYLQQIKYVQTVQGVKMPTRPKIMRIDDKEFNLDVVNRVLEGAK
;
A
#
# COMPACT_ATOMS: atom_id res chain seq x y z
N MET A 1 7.21 7.85 -27.16
CA MET A 1 5.92 7.98 -27.86
C MET A 1 5.87 9.38 -28.43
N SER A 2 5.96 9.50 -29.76
CA SER A 2 5.75 10.78 -30.44
C SER A 2 4.24 11.01 -30.48
N LEU A 3 3.74 11.91 -29.63
CA LEU A 3 2.45 12.55 -29.90
C LEU A 3 2.68 13.40 -31.15
N SER A 4 2.04 13.05 -32.26
CA SER A 4 2.02 13.95 -33.42
C SER A 4 1.57 15.35 -32.95
N GLY A 5 2.17 16.40 -33.50
CA GLY A 5 1.94 17.77 -33.04
C GLY A 5 0.47 18.21 -33.11
N GLU A 6 -0.36 17.52 -33.90
CA GLU A 6 -1.80 17.78 -34.00
C GLU A 6 -2.60 17.17 -32.84
N ASN A 7 -2.29 15.93 -32.44
CA ASN A 7 -2.97 15.26 -31.33
C ASN A 7 -2.73 15.97 -29.99
N ALA A 8 -1.50 16.46 -29.78
CA ALA A 8 -1.17 17.25 -28.60
C ALA A 8 -1.95 18.58 -28.55
N ARG A 9 -2.08 19.28 -29.69
CA ARG A 9 -2.85 20.54 -29.78
C ARG A 9 -4.32 20.35 -29.46
N ARG A 10 -4.93 19.25 -29.91
CA ARG A 10 -6.34 18.94 -29.63
C ARG A 10 -6.59 18.70 -28.15
N ILE A 11 -5.75 17.91 -27.48
CA ILE A 11 -5.87 17.68 -26.03
C ILE A 11 -5.72 18.99 -25.25
N VAL A 12 -4.74 19.83 -25.62
CA VAL A 12 -4.54 21.14 -24.99
C VAL A 12 -5.80 22.00 -25.11
N LYS A 13 -6.38 22.06 -26.31
CA LYS A 13 -7.63 22.79 -26.54
C LYS A 13 -8.79 22.23 -25.71
N GLU A 14 -8.99 20.91 -25.69
CA GLU A 14 -10.07 20.30 -24.89
C GLU A 14 -9.90 20.57 -23.38
N ILE A 15 -8.65 20.60 -22.86
CA ILE A 15 -8.37 20.99 -21.48
C ILE A 15 -8.76 22.45 -21.23
N GLN A 16 -8.40 23.36 -22.14
CA GLN A 16 -8.73 24.79 -22.03
C GLN A 16 -10.24 25.02 -22.08
N ASP A 17 -10.92 24.40 -23.05
CA ASP A 17 -12.36 24.52 -23.24
C ASP A 17 -13.12 23.98 -22.01
N THR A 18 -12.62 22.91 -21.40
CA THR A 18 -13.21 22.32 -20.17
C THR A 18 -12.98 23.18 -18.93
N ALA A 19 -11.77 23.70 -18.76
CA ALA A 19 -11.37 24.47 -17.59
C ALA A 19 -11.82 25.94 -17.64
N GLY A 20 -12.21 26.45 -18.82
CA GLY A 20 -12.61 27.84 -19.02
C GLY A 20 -11.51 28.81 -18.59
N ASP A 21 -11.89 29.81 -17.79
CA ASP A 21 -10.99 30.86 -17.27
C ASP A 21 -9.82 30.29 -16.44
N TYR A 22 -9.94 29.05 -15.94
CA TYR A 22 -8.89 28.39 -15.19
C TYR A 22 -7.92 27.56 -16.04
N GLY A 23 -8.05 27.61 -17.38
CA GLY A 23 -7.29 26.78 -18.31
C GLY A 23 -5.76 26.86 -18.14
N LYS A 24 -5.23 28.00 -17.70
CA LYS A 24 -3.81 28.16 -17.38
C LYS A 24 -3.33 27.15 -16.33
N TRP A 25 -4.06 26.99 -15.24
CA TRP A 25 -3.64 26.11 -14.15
C TRP A 25 -3.87 24.62 -14.48
N ALA A 26 -4.92 24.31 -15.23
CA ALA A 26 -5.15 22.96 -15.72
C ALA A 26 -4.00 22.48 -16.64
N LEU A 27 -3.55 23.35 -17.55
CA LEU A 27 -2.41 23.06 -18.42
C LEU A 27 -1.09 22.95 -17.65
N GLU A 28 -0.86 23.79 -16.65
CA GLU A 28 0.36 23.73 -15.82
C GLU A 28 0.43 22.42 -15.03
N ALA A 29 -0.67 22.00 -14.38
CA ALA A 29 -0.75 20.71 -13.69
C ALA A 29 -0.47 19.53 -14.65
N ARG A 30 -1.05 19.57 -15.86
CA ARG A 30 -0.82 18.52 -16.88
C ARG A 30 0.64 18.51 -17.35
N LYS A 31 1.24 19.67 -17.57
CA LYS A 31 2.65 19.79 -17.97
C LYS A 31 3.57 19.15 -16.92
N GLN A 32 3.36 19.47 -15.63
CA GLN A 32 4.13 18.88 -14.54
C GLN A 32 4.05 17.36 -14.54
N TYR A 33 2.87 16.77 -14.74
CA TYR A 33 2.70 15.33 -14.87
C TYR A 33 3.45 14.72 -16.05
N VAL A 34 3.39 15.36 -17.23
CA VAL A 34 4.10 14.88 -18.43
C VAL A 34 5.62 14.90 -18.18
N ASP A 35 6.15 15.98 -17.60
CA ASP A 35 7.56 16.12 -17.28
C ASP A 35 8.02 15.06 -16.28
N LEU A 36 7.20 14.74 -15.26
CA LEU A 36 7.50 13.68 -14.31
C LEU A 36 7.61 12.32 -15.00
N ARG A 37 6.69 11.98 -15.91
CA ARG A 37 6.73 10.70 -16.64
C ARG A 37 7.95 10.57 -17.54
N LEU A 38 8.33 11.64 -18.23
CA LEU A 38 9.51 11.63 -19.10
C LEU A 38 10.80 11.36 -18.31
N ARG A 39 10.94 11.97 -17.12
CA ARG A 39 12.10 11.74 -16.24
C ARG A 39 12.09 10.33 -15.64
N GLN A 40 10.92 9.88 -15.15
CA GLN A 40 10.75 8.55 -14.58
C GLN A 40 11.24 7.43 -15.52
N ASP A 41 10.83 7.49 -16.79
CA ASP A 41 11.17 6.45 -17.75
C ASP A 41 12.69 6.30 -17.93
N ILE A 42 13.41 7.41 -17.98
CA ILE A 42 14.87 7.44 -18.12
C ILE A 42 15.52 6.87 -16.85
N GLU A 43 15.07 7.31 -15.68
CA GLU A 43 15.64 6.89 -14.40
C GLU A 43 15.44 5.39 -14.15
N ILE A 44 14.24 4.86 -14.41
CA ILE A 44 13.94 3.44 -14.25
C ILE A 44 14.76 2.62 -15.23
N ARG A 45 14.83 3.00 -16.52
CA ARG A 45 15.68 2.28 -17.49
C ARG A 45 17.13 2.23 -17.03
N ASN A 46 17.65 3.33 -16.48
CA ASN A 46 19.01 3.38 -15.96
C ASN A 46 19.25 2.46 -14.75
N LEU A 47 18.23 2.12 -13.96
CA LEU A 47 18.35 1.11 -12.89
C LEU A 47 18.72 -0.27 -13.47
N TYR A 48 18.01 -0.68 -14.51
CA TYR A 48 18.24 -1.95 -15.19
C TYR A 48 19.59 -1.98 -15.90
N ILE A 49 19.96 -0.88 -16.59
CA ILE A 49 21.26 -0.76 -17.26
C ILE A 49 22.39 -0.91 -16.24
N ARG A 50 22.35 -0.20 -15.11
CA ARG A 50 23.39 -0.30 -14.07
C ARG A 50 23.50 -1.70 -13.47
N SER A 51 22.36 -2.37 -13.25
CA SER A 51 22.37 -3.75 -12.76
C SER A 51 23.00 -4.71 -13.77
N ALA A 52 22.60 -4.60 -15.04
CA ALA A 52 23.19 -5.38 -16.13
C ALA A 52 24.70 -5.15 -16.25
N ASP A 53 25.17 -3.92 -16.08
CA ASP A 53 26.60 -3.58 -16.16
C ASP A 53 27.41 -4.23 -15.03
N ARG A 54 26.88 -4.23 -13.79
CA ARG A 54 27.51 -4.91 -12.65
C ARG A 54 27.59 -6.43 -12.87
N VAL A 55 26.50 -7.03 -13.33
CA VAL A 55 26.48 -8.47 -13.65
C VAL A 55 27.45 -8.77 -14.79
N ALA A 56 27.47 -7.95 -15.83
CA ALA A 56 28.38 -8.09 -16.96
C ALA A 56 29.86 -7.97 -16.54
N GLU A 57 30.18 -7.04 -15.63
CA GLU A 57 31.51 -6.89 -15.05
C GLU A 57 31.94 -8.13 -14.25
N GLN A 58 31.04 -8.67 -13.41
CA GLN A 58 31.29 -9.91 -12.69
C GLN A 58 31.54 -11.08 -13.65
N ILE A 59 30.72 -11.22 -14.70
CA ILE A 59 30.89 -12.26 -15.71
C ILE A 59 32.27 -12.14 -16.37
N ARG A 60 32.69 -10.94 -16.76
CA ARG A 60 34.03 -10.70 -17.34
C ARG A 60 35.16 -11.11 -16.39
N SER A 61 35.00 -10.88 -15.08
CA SER A 61 36.02 -11.23 -14.09
C SER A 61 36.33 -12.73 -14.01
N TYR A 62 35.40 -13.60 -14.40
CA TYR A 62 35.63 -15.05 -14.45
C TYR A 62 36.65 -15.46 -15.52
N ASN A 63 36.76 -14.69 -16.60
CA ASN A 63 37.77 -14.91 -17.64
C ASN A 63 39.20 -14.67 -17.10
N ALA A 64 39.35 -13.65 -16.24
CA ALA A 64 40.64 -13.29 -15.63
C ALA A 64 41.20 -14.35 -14.65
N LYS A 65 40.40 -15.35 -14.27
CA LYS A 65 40.76 -16.41 -13.30
C LYS A 65 41.16 -17.75 -13.95
N GLY A 66 41.39 -17.79 -15.26
CA GLY A 66 42.11 -18.90 -15.91
C GLY A 66 41.28 -19.83 -16.78
N SER A 67 40.07 -19.48 -17.17
CA SER A 67 39.35 -20.18 -18.24
C SER A 67 38.49 -19.23 -19.07
N GLY A 68 38.69 -19.21 -20.38
CA GLY A 68 37.84 -18.46 -21.33
C GLY A 68 36.35 -18.84 -21.32
N TYR A 69 35.95 -19.85 -20.54
CA TYR A 69 34.60 -20.41 -20.50
C TYR A 69 33.93 -20.23 -19.14
N LEU A 70 32.60 -20.08 -19.15
CA LEU A 70 31.78 -20.07 -17.94
C LEU A 70 31.46 -21.51 -17.51
N TYR A 71 31.88 -21.91 -16.31
CA TYR A 71 31.59 -23.24 -15.75
C TYR A 71 30.39 -23.24 -14.79
N LYS A 72 29.86 -24.44 -14.53
CA LYS A 72 28.70 -24.66 -13.63
C LYS A 72 28.91 -24.09 -12.21
N ARG A 73 30.15 -24.06 -11.71
CA ARG A 73 30.48 -23.45 -10.41
C ARG A 73 30.29 -21.92 -10.44
N HIS A 74 30.64 -21.25 -11.55
CA HIS A 74 30.42 -19.81 -11.71
C HIS A 74 28.92 -19.48 -11.72
N LEU A 75 28.05 -20.39 -12.21
CA LEU A 75 26.60 -20.20 -12.15
C LEU A 75 26.05 -20.14 -10.72
N GLN A 76 26.64 -20.89 -9.78
CA GLN A 76 26.19 -20.87 -8.38
C GLN A 76 26.53 -19.53 -7.71
N GLU A 77 27.73 -19.01 -7.95
CA GLU A 77 28.14 -17.68 -7.46
C GLU A 77 27.32 -16.57 -8.10
N LEU A 78 27.01 -16.72 -9.39
CA LEU A 78 26.23 -15.75 -10.14
C LEU A 78 24.75 -15.76 -9.72
N GLU A 79 24.17 -16.91 -9.38
CA GLU A 79 22.80 -16.99 -8.86
C GLU A 79 22.62 -16.17 -7.57
N VAL A 80 23.63 -16.18 -6.68
CA VAL A 80 23.61 -15.33 -5.48
C VAL A 80 23.67 -13.86 -5.85
N SER A 81 24.57 -13.48 -6.77
CA SER A 81 24.69 -12.10 -7.25
C SER A 81 23.41 -11.61 -7.93
N LEU A 82 22.79 -12.42 -8.78
CA LEU A 82 21.54 -12.09 -9.47
C LEU A 82 20.40 -11.85 -8.48
N ARG A 83 20.33 -12.61 -7.38
CA ARG A 83 19.34 -12.36 -6.31
C ARG A 83 19.58 -11.03 -5.61
N GLN A 84 20.83 -10.72 -5.28
CA GLN A 84 21.20 -9.42 -4.67
C GLN A 84 20.90 -8.25 -5.61
N GLU A 85 21.16 -8.41 -6.91
CA GLU A 85 20.82 -7.42 -7.93
C GLU A 85 19.30 -7.23 -8.07
N ALA A 86 18.52 -8.30 -8.00
CA ALA A 86 17.05 -8.23 -8.02
C ALA A 86 16.48 -7.49 -6.80
N GLU A 87 17.01 -7.77 -5.61
CA GLU A 87 16.66 -7.05 -4.38
C GLU A 87 17.03 -5.57 -4.46
N ARG A 88 18.21 -5.25 -5.03
CA ARG A 88 18.63 -3.86 -5.24
C ARG A 88 17.71 -3.14 -6.23
N ILE A 89 17.37 -3.76 -7.36
CA ILE A 89 16.40 -3.19 -8.31
C ILE A 89 15.05 -2.99 -7.63
N ALA A 90 14.57 -3.95 -6.83
CA ALA A 90 13.30 -3.82 -6.12
C ALA A 90 13.31 -2.63 -5.13
N GLY A 91 14.38 -2.48 -4.35
CA GLY A 91 14.53 -1.36 -3.41
C GLY A 91 14.64 0.00 -4.11
N ASP A 92 15.47 0.10 -5.16
CA ASP A 92 15.63 1.33 -5.94
C ASP A 92 14.32 1.69 -6.67
N LEU A 93 13.63 0.70 -7.23
CA LEU A 93 12.34 0.90 -7.90
C LEU A 93 11.28 1.34 -6.89
N THR A 94 11.22 0.74 -5.70
CA THR A 94 10.32 1.17 -4.61
C THR A 94 10.55 2.63 -4.25
N THR A 95 11.80 3.00 -3.99
CA THR A 95 12.18 4.39 -3.67
C THR A 95 11.75 5.36 -4.77
N LYS A 96 11.99 5.01 -6.03
CA LYS A 96 11.56 5.84 -7.17
C LYS A 96 10.05 5.90 -7.32
N MET A 97 9.36 4.79 -7.09
CA MET A 97 7.91 4.76 -7.12
C MET A 97 7.29 5.62 -6.01
N GLU A 98 7.86 5.66 -4.81
CA GLU A 98 7.44 6.55 -3.72
C GLU A 98 7.58 8.02 -4.13
N GLU A 99 8.77 8.39 -4.61
CA GLU A 99 9.08 9.74 -5.07
C GLU A 99 8.11 10.21 -6.16
N TYR A 100 7.93 9.41 -7.22
CA TYR A 100 7.05 9.77 -8.34
C TYR A 100 5.58 9.73 -7.95
N THR A 101 5.16 8.84 -7.06
CA THR A 101 3.78 8.81 -6.55
C THR A 101 3.45 10.10 -5.80
N GLN A 102 4.33 10.53 -4.90
CA GLN A 102 4.17 11.79 -4.15
C GLN A 102 4.13 13.01 -5.08
N LYS A 103 5.11 13.13 -5.97
CA LYS A 103 5.18 14.25 -6.92
C LYS A 103 3.98 14.28 -7.86
N SER A 104 3.52 13.12 -8.32
CA SER A 104 2.39 13.03 -9.25
C SER A 104 1.06 13.36 -8.58
N ALA A 105 0.83 12.88 -7.35
CA ALA A 105 -0.34 13.26 -6.56
C ALA A 105 -0.39 14.77 -6.30
N ALA A 106 0.76 15.36 -5.93
CA ALA A 106 0.87 16.80 -5.74
C ALA A 106 0.65 17.61 -7.04
N ALA A 107 1.13 17.11 -8.18
CA ALA A 107 0.86 17.72 -9.48
C ALA A 107 -0.63 17.65 -9.83
N GLY A 108 -1.29 16.52 -9.53
CA GLY A 108 -2.74 16.34 -9.72
C GLY A 108 -3.58 17.30 -8.90
N SER A 109 -3.20 17.54 -7.64
CA SER A 109 -3.91 18.49 -6.77
C SER A 109 -3.65 19.95 -7.10
N GLY A 110 -2.59 20.25 -7.87
CA GLY A 110 -2.14 21.60 -8.15
C GLY A 110 -3.20 22.49 -8.83
N TYR A 111 -4.03 21.91 -9.70
CA TYR A 111 -5.06 22.67 -10.42
C TYR A 111 -6.17 23.18 -9.49
N SER A 112 -6.91 22.28 -8.81
CA SER A 112 -7.98 22.69 -7.89
C SER A 112 -7.46 23.51 -6.70
N LYS A 113 -6.20 23.26 -6.27
CA LYS A 113 -5.52 24.13 -5.30
C LYS A 113 -5.38 25.56 -5.82
N ALA A 114 -4.88 25.75 -7.04
CA ALA A 114 -4.72 27.08 -7.61
C ALA A 114 -6.07 27.79 -7.76
N VAL A 115 -7.10 27.07 -8.20
CA VAL A 115 -8.47 27.59 -8.30
C VAL A 115 -8.98 28.09 -6.95
N LEU A 116 -8.88 27.28 -5.88
CA LEU A 116 -9.38 27.68 -4.57
C LEU A 116 -8.64 28.91 -4.01
N PHE A 117 -7.32 28.93 -4.13
CA PHE A 117 -6.51 30.06 -3.69
C PHE A 117 -6.91 31.37 -4.37
N ASP A 118 -7.14 31.30 -5.67
CA ASP A 118 -7.52 32.47 -6.45
C ASP A 118 -8.94 32.94 -6.10
N LEU A 119 -9.91 32.03 -6.01
CA LEU A 119 -11.29 32.34 -5.63
C LEU A 119 -11.38 33.01 -4.25
N VAL A 120 -10.66 32.48 -3.26
CA VAL A 120 -10.60 33.04 -1.90
C VAL A 120 -10.01 34.45 -1.92
N LYS A 121 -8.94 34.66 -2.68
CA LYS A 121 -8.28 35.96 -2.82
C LYS A 121 -9.18 36.98 -3.52
N GLN A 122 -9.85 36.60 -4.61
CA GLN A 122 -10.80 37.46 -5.32
C GLN A 122 -12.01 37.83 -4.45
N ALA A 123 -12.44 36.91 -3.57
CA ALA A 123 -13.50 37.17 -2.62
C ALA A 123 -13.09 38.11 -1.47
N GLY A 124 -11.79 38.23 -1.17
CA GLY A 124 -11.28 39.03 -0.05
C GLY A 124 -11.59 38.40 1.31
N VAL A 125 -11.59 37.07 1.39
CA VAL A 125 -11.97 36.29 2.58
C VAL A 125 -10.80 35.48 3.16
N ASP A 126 -9.57 35.86 2.80
CA ASP A 126 -8.32 35.21 3.20
C ASP A 126 -8.01 35.34 4.70
N ASN A 127 -8.72 36.22 5.41
CA ASN A 127 -8.75 36.26 6.88
C ASN A 127 -9.53 35.10 7.51
N ILE A 128 -10.50 34.51 6.80
CA ILE A 128 -11.34 33.39 7.25
C ILE A 128 -10.80 32.08 6.69
N ILE A 129 -10.52 32.07 5.39
CA ILE A 129 -9.94 30.94 4.65
C ILE A 129 -8.48 31.26 4.36
N THR A 130 -7.63 31.10 5.38
CA THR A 130 -6.22 31.46 5.31
C THR A 130 -5.42 30.59 4.34
N GLU A 131 -4.38 31.19 3.75
CA GLU A 131 -3.41 30.48 2.92
C GLU A 131 -2.82 29.26 3.65
N ALA A 132 -2.43 29.41 4.93
CA ALA A 132 -1.89 28.30 5.72
C ALA A 132 -2.92 27.16 5.91
N GLY A 133 -4.20 27.51 6.10
CA GLY A 133 -5.28 26.53 6.18
C GLY A 133 -5.47 25.76 4.87
N MET A 134 -5.46 26.46 3.73
CA MET A 134 -5.54 25.83 2.41
C MET A 134 -4.31 24.97 2.09
N GLN A 135 -3.10 25.43 2.45
CA GLN A 135 -1.87 24.63 2.30
C GLN A 135 -1.96 23.33 3.11
N LYS A 136 -2.46 23.39 4.35
CA LYS A 136 -2.69 22.23 5.21
C LYS A 136 -3.74 21.28 4.64
N LEU A 137 -4.83 21.82 4.09
CA LEU A 137 -5.90 21.06 3.42
C LEU A 137 -5.33 20.22 2.28
N PHE A 138 -4.65 20.85 1.31
CA PHE A 138 -4.08 20.13 0.17
C PHE A 138 -2.88 19.26 0.53
N GLY A 139 -2.14 19.59 1.58
CA GLY A 139 -1.10 18.72 2.13
C GLY A 139 -1.66 17.36 2.57
N ARG A 140 -2.79 17.37 3.30
CA ARG A 140 -3.48 16.14 3.72
C ARG A 140 -4.04 15.34 2.54
N VAL A 141 -4.65 16.03 1.58
CA VAL A 141 -5.13 15.41 0.33
C VAL A 141 -4.01 14.65 -0.37
N ASN A 142 -2.83 15.27 -0.50
CA ASN A 142 -1.68 14.63 -1.14
C ASN A 142 -1.21 13.39 -0.36
N THR A 143 -1.13 13.46 0.97
CA THR A 143 -0.76 12.30 1.81
C THR A 143 -1.75 11.15 1.61
N GLN A 144 -3.06 11.43 1.69
CA GLN A 144 -4.11 10.42 1.52
C GLN A 144 -4.11 9.81 0.12
N ALA A 145 -3.90 10.63 -0.91
CA ALA A 145 -3.79 10.15 -2.28
C ALA A 145 -2.59 9.18 -2.43
N VAL A 146 -1.44 9.51 -1.84
CA VAL A 146 -0.27 8.63 -1.84
C VAL A 146 -0.57 7.31 -1.12
N GLU A 147 -1.14 7.37 0.08
CA GLU A 147 -1.54 6.18 0.86
C GLU A 147 -2.50 5.27 0.09
N ALA A 148 -3.49 5.87 -0.59
CA ALA A 148 -4.44 5.14 -1.42
C ALA A 148 -3.74 4.40 -2.58
N ILE A 149 -2.75 5.01 -3.23
CA ILE A 149 -1.97 4.35 -4.29
C ILE A 149 -1.16 3.17 -3.75
N TRP A 150 -0.53 3.31 -2.58
CA TRP A 150 0.24 2.23 -1.96
C TRP A 150 -0.64 1.07 -1.49
N ALA A 151 -1.84 1.37 -0.98
CA ALA A 151 -2.81 0.39 -0.56
C ALA A 151 -3.53 -0.31 -1.72
N ARG A 152 -3.60 0.36 -2.90
CA ARG A 152 -4.34 -0.15 -4.06
C ARG A 152 -3.81 -1.50 -4.52
N THR A 153 -4.73 -2.42 -4.73
CA THR A 153 -4.43 -3.75 -5.28
C THR A 153 -4.80 -3.84 -6.75
N LYS A 154 -3.97 -4.56 -7.53
CA LYS A 154 -4.33 -5.02 -8.87
C LYS A 154 -4.07 -6.52 -8.94
N ASN A 155 -5.10 -7.29 -9.32
CA ASN A 155 -5.07 -8.76 -9.27
C ASN A 155 -4.66 -9.29 -7.87
N GLY A 156 -5.17 -8.66 -6.80
CA GLY A 156 -4.88 -9.04 -5.42
C GLY A 156 -3.51 -8.63 -4.87
N MET A 157 -2.64 -8.02 -5.69
CA MET A 157 -1.28 -7.60 -5.30
C MET A 157 -1.18 -6.10 -5.05
N LYS A 158 -0.51 -5.70 -3.96
CA LYS A 158 -0.17 -4.28 -3.69
C LYS A 158 0.96 -3.82 -4.62
N LEU A 159 1.27 -2.52 -4.61
CA LEU A 159 2.37 -1.98 -5.40
C LEU A 159 3.71 -2.65 -5.04
N SER A 160 3.99 -2.85 -3.76
CA SER A 160 5.19 -3.57 -3.28
C SER A 160 5.35 -4.94 -3.95
N ASP A 161 4.28 -5.74 -3.97
CA ASP A 161 4.32 -7.10 -4.48
C ASP A 161 4.57 -7.12 -5.99
N ARG A 162 3.95 -6.18 -6.72
CA ARG A 162 4.15 -6.02 -8.17
C ARG A 162 5.58 -5.57 -8.51
N ILE A 163 6.19 -4.72 -7.67
CA ILE A 163 7.60 -4.34 -7.80
C ILE A 163 8.50 -5.57 -7.61
N TRP A 164 8.26 -6.35 -6.54
CA TRP A 164 8.99 -7.59 -6.27
C TRP A 164 8.87 -8.61 -7.40
N GLU A 165 7.66 -8.81 -7.92
CA GLU A 165 7.40 -9.71 -9.05
C GLU A 165 8.16 -9.26 -10.31
N THR A 166 8.14 -7.96 -10.60
CA THR A 166 8.84 -7.38 -11.77
C THR A 166 10.36 -7.57 -11.67
N SER A 167 10.95 -7.32 -10.51
CA SER A 167 12.38 -7.55 -10.26
C SER A 167 12.74 -9.05 -10.34
N GLY A 168 11.86 -9.93 -9.85
CA GLY A 168 12.01 -11.38 -9.93
C GLY A 168 12.03 -11.89 -11.38
N LYS A 169 11.07 -11.46 -12.21
CA LYS A 169 11.02 -11.79 -13.65
C LYS A 169 12.27 -11.33 -14.39
N SER A 170 12.77 -10.16 -14.02
CA SER A 170 14.00 -9.60 -14.59
C SER A 170 15.21 -10.46 -14.26
N ARG A 171 15.36 -10.87 -12.99
CA ARG A 171 16.40 -11.81 -12.55
C ARG A 171 16.34 -13.11 -13.34
N ASP A 172 15.15 -13.69 -13.46
CA ASP A 172 14.96 -14.98 -14.14
C ASP A 172 15.31 -14.88 -15.63
N THR A 173 14.98 -13.76 -16.28
CA THR A 173 15.38 -13.48 -17.66
C THR A 173 16.90 -13.42 -17.82
N ILE A 174 17.59 -12.72 -16.91
CA ILE A 174 19.05 -12.62 -16.94
C ILE A 174 19.70 -13.99 -16.68
N ARG A 175 19.17 -14.75 -15.71
CA ARG A 175 19.61 -16.12 -15.41
C ARG A 175 19.50 -17.01 -16.66
N ASP A 176 18.36 -16.96 -17.35
CA ASP A 176 18.11 -17.77 -18.55
C ASP A 176 19.11 -17.44 -19.68
N LEU A 177 19.40 -16.15 -19.92
CA LEU A 177 20.44 -15.72 -20.87
C LEU A 177 21.82 -16.31 -20.53
N ILE A 178 22.20 -16.26 -19.25
CA ILE A 178 23.52 -16.72 -18.82
C ILE A 178 23.61 -18.25 -18.85
N GLN A 179 22.57 -18.95 -18.42
CA GLN A 179 22.51 -20.41 -18.49
C GLN A 179 22.66 -20.92 -19.93
N GLU A 180 22.03 -20.26 -20.90
CA GLU A 180 22.17 -20.58 -22.32
C GLU A 180 23.60 -20.35 -22.84
N SER A 181 24.24 -19.25 -22.42
CA SER A 181 25.66 -19.02 -22.68
C SER A 181 26.56 -20.13 -22.13
N VAL A 182 26.29 -20.63 -20.93
CA VAL A 182 27.04 -21.76 -20.35
C VAL A 182 26.80 -23.04 -21.13
N ALA A 183 25.54 -23.35 -21.46
CA ALA A 183 25.17 -24.57 -22.18
C ALA A 183 25.81 -24.64 -23.57
N THR A 184 26.07 -23.49 -24.20
CA THR A 184 26.69 -23.39 -25.51
C THR A 184 28.21 -23.22 -25.48
N GLY A 185 28.83 -23.19 -24.29
CA GLY A 185 30.26 -22.96 -24.13
C GLY A 185 30.69 -21.56 -24.59
N GLN A 186 29.83 -20.55 -24.42
CA GLN A 186 30.12 -19.18 -24.84
C GLN A 186 31.15 -18.52 -23.92
N ASP A 187 32.04 -17.72 -24.52
CA ASP A 187 33.02 -16.90 -23.79
C ASP A 187 32.35 -15.90 -22.84
N ALA A 188 32.99 -15.65 -21.70
CA ALA A 188 32.47 -14.76 -20.67
C ALA A 188 32.32 -13.30 -21.14
N VAL A 189 33.29 -12.77 -21.90
CA VAL A 189 33.21 -11.39 -22.44
C VAL A 189 32.08 -11.29 -23.46
N LYS A 190 31.90 -12.32 -24.30
CA LYS A 190 30.79 -12.39 -25.25
C LYS A 190 29.43 -12.47 -24.54
N THR A 191 29.35 -13.22 -23.44
CA THR A 191 28.15 -13.33 -22.60
C THR A 191 27.79 -12.00 -21.93
N ALA A 192 28.79 -11.30 -21.39
CA ALA A 192 28.62 -9.97 -20.81
C ALA A 192 28.07 -8.96 -21.84
N ARG A 193 28.64 -8.92 -23.05
CA ARG A 193 28.16 -8.05 -24.15
C ARG A 193 26.73 -8.37 -24.57
N MET A 194 26.36 -9.64 -24.57
CA MET A 194 25.00 -10.09 -24.90
C MET A 194 23.98 -9.56 -23.88
N LEU A 195 24.27 -9.70 -22.59
CA LEU A 195 23.43 -9.15 -21.51
C LEU A 195 23.26 -7.63 -21.65
N GLU A 196 24.37 -6.92 -21.85
CA GLU A 196 24.37 -5.46 -22.02
C GLU A 196 23.52 -5.03 -23.23
N ARG A 197 23.63 -5.75 -24.36
CA ARG A 197 22.84 -5.48 -25.58
C ARG A 197 21.36 -5.76 -25.39
N TYR A 198 21.01 -6.80 -24.65
CA TYR A 198 19.63 -7.11 -24.35
C TYR A 198 18.95 -6.03 -23.49
N VAL A 199 19.62 -5.60 -22.42
CA VAL A 199 19.06 -4.58 -21.52
C VAL A 199 18.95 -3.22 -22.22
N ARG A 200 19.87 -2.90 -23.14
CA ARG A 200 19.90 -1.61 -23.85
C ARG A 200 19.05 -1.58 -25.12
N GLY A 201 18.92 -2.71 -25.83
CA GLY A 201 18.32 -2.79 -27.16
C GLY A 201 17.19 -3.82 -27.31
N GLY A 202 16.90 -4.58 -26.26
CA GLY A 202 15.85 -5.59 -26.23
C GLY A 202 16.17 -6.86 -27.02
N ALA A 203 15.17 -7.72 -27.18
CA ALA A 203 15.27 -9.01 -27.86
C ALA A 203 15.61 -8.89 -29.36
N ASN A 204 15.28 -7.76 -30.00
CA ASN A 204 15.50 -7.57 -31.43
C ASN A 204 17.00 -7.49 -31.79
N THR A 205 17.81 -6.82 -30.96
CA THR A 205 19.27 -6.78 -31.17
C THR A 205 19.88 -8.16 -30.98
N LEU A 206 19.42 -8.92 -29.99
CA LEU A 206 19.84 -10.31 -29.82
C LEU A 206 19.41 -11.19 -31.00
N ALA A 207 18.22 -11.02 -31.53
CA ALA A 207 17.72 -11.84 -32.64
C ALA A 207 18.56 -11.66 -33.91
N ALA A 208 19.04 -10.44 -34.16
CA ALA A 208 19.93 -10.15 -35.29
C ALA A 208 21.31 -10.83 -35.14
N GLU A 209 21.86 -10.88 -33.93
CA GLU A 209 23.24 -11.31 -33.69
C GLU A 209 23.38 -12.75 -33.19
N TYR A 210 22.34 -13.27 -32.56
CA TYR A 210 22.26 -14.58 -31.93
C TYR A 210 20.97 -15.32 -32.33
N PRO A 211 20.66 -15.48 -33.64
CA PRO A 211 19.37 -15.99 -34.11
C PRO A 211 19.07 -17.42 -33.62
N ASN A 212 20.09 -18.30 -33.59
CA ASN A 212 19.93 -19.67 -33.12
C ASN A 212 19.63 -19.76 -31.62
N MET A 213 20.24 -18.88 -30.83
CA MET A 213 19.97 -18.79 -29.40
C MET A 213 18.54 -18.31 -29.15
N MET A 214 18.13 -17.23 -29.83
CA MET A 214 16.77 -16.69 -29.73
C MET A 214 15.70 -17.69 -30.18
N LYS A 215 16.01 -18.54 -31.18
CA LYS A 215 15.12 -19.63 -31.60
C LYS A 215 14.90 -20.65 -30.47
N ARG A 216 15.95 -21.01 -29.71
CA ARG A 216 15.85 -21.95 -28.57
C ARG A 216 15.18 -21.34 -27.34
N MET A 217 15.41 -20.05 -27.10
CA MET A 217 14.84 -19.32 -25.95
C MET A 217 13.46 -18.73 -26.23
N LYS A 218 12.83 -19.04 -27.37
CA LYS A 218 11.55 -18.48 -27.80
C LYS A 218 10.51 -18.60 -26.69
N GLY A 219 9.91 -17.47 -26.29
CA GLY A 219 8.87 -17.40 -25.25
C GLY A 219 9.39 -17.38 -23.81
N ARG A 220 10.67 -17.70 -23.57
CA ARG A 220 11.30 -17.62 -22.23
C ARG A 220 11.82 -16.23 -21.90
N ILE A 221 12.12 -15.44 -22.93
CA ILE A 221 12.71 -14.11 -22.79
C ILE A 221 11.76 -13.05 -23.31
N PRO A 222 11.43 -12.02 -22.52
CA PRO A 222 10.56 -10.93 -22.94
C PRO A 222 11.22 -10.07 -24.02
N LYS A 223 10.44 -9.20 -24.67
CA LYS A 223 10.96 -8.31 -25.73
C LYS A 223 11.90 -7.23 -25.16
N ASP A 224 11.61 -6.73 -23.97
CA ASP A 224 12.36 -5.70 -23.28
C ASP A 224 12.15 -5.87 -21.77
N ILE A 225 13.23 -6.11 -21.04
CA ILE A 225 13.22 -6.31 -19.58
C ILE A 225 12.74 -5.07 -18.83
N SER A 226 13.04 -3.87 -19.33
CA SER A 226 12.66 -2.60 -18.70
C SER A 226 11.18 -2.27 -18.94
N TYR A 227 10.57 -2.80 -20.00
CA TYR A 227 9.21 -2.43 -20.38
C TYR A 227 8.18 -2.77 -19.32
N GLU A 228 8.32 -3.92 -18.63
CA GLU A 228 7.39 -4.31 -17.55
C GLU A 228 7.44 -3.33 -16.39
N ALA A 229 8.64 -2.93 -15.97
CA ALA A 229 8.86 -1.93 -14.92
C ALA A 229 8.34 -0.55 -15.33
N LEU A 230 8.60 -0.13 -16.57
CA LEU A 230 8.09 1.12 -17.11
C LEU A 230 6.56 1.11 -17.16
N ARG A 231 5.94 0.00 -17.59
CA ARG A 231 4.47 -0.14 -17.62
C ARG A 231 3.89 -0.04 -16.23
N LEU A 232 4.47 -0.71 -15.24
CA LEU A 232 4.05 -0.59 -13.84
C LEU A 232 4.18 0.87 -13.39
N ALA A 233 5.37 1.45 -13.54
CA ALA A 233 5.66 2.79 -13.07
C ALA A 233 4.74 3.86 -13.66
N ARG A 234 4.57 3.85 -14.97
CA ARG A 234 3.65 4.74 -15.69
C ARG A 234 2.22 4.58 -15.21
N THR A 235 1.77 3.35 -15.00
CA THR A 235 0.40 3.07 -14.55
C THR A 235 0.15 3.61 -13.15
N GLU A 236 1.10 3.44 -12.23
CA GLU A 236 0.95 3.93 -10.86
C GLU A 236 1.15 5.44 -10.75
N THR A 237 2.08 6.04 -11.50
CA THR A 237 2.23 7.50 -11.55
C THR A 237 1.00 8.17 -12.15
N THR A 238 0.37 7.55 -13.16
CA THR A 238 -0.90 8.01 -13.72
C THR A 238 -2.01 7.93 -12.68
N ALA A 239 -2.06 6.85 -11.92
CA ALA A 239 -3.03 6.71 -10.85
C ALA A 239 -2.85 7.75 -9.75
N ALA A 240 -1.61 7.98 -9.32
CA ALA A 240 -1.29 8.98 -8.32
C ALA A 240 -1.75 10.38 -8.77
N PHE A 241 -1.53 10.72 -10.04
CA PHE A 241 -2.03 11.97 -10.61
C PHE A 241 -3.55 12.07 -10.54
N GLY A 242 -4.26 11.03 -10.99
CA GLY A 242 -5.73 11.05 -10.97
C GLY A 242 -6.31 11.07 -9.57
N GLU A 243 -5.75 10.29 -8.64
CA GLU A 243 -6.17 10.27 -7.24
C GLU A 243 -5.97 11.65 -6.60
N GLY A 244 -4.81 12.28 -6.84
CA GLY A 244 -4.57 13.66 -6.40
C GLY A 244 -5.55 14.66 -7.03
N THR A 245 -5.88 14.49 -8.31
CA THR A 245 -6.84 15.34 -9.05
C THR A 245 -8.25 15.22 -8.48
N ILE A 246 -8.77 13.98 -8.35
CA ILE A 246 -10.12 13.69 -7.84
C ILE A 246 -10.25 14.13 -6.38
N SER A 247 -9.29 13.75 -5.53
CA SER A 247 -9.33 14.08 -4.10
C SER A 247 -9.21 15.59 -3.86
N ALA A 248 -8.41 16.31 -4.64
CA ALA A 248 -8.32 17.77 -4.57
C ALA A 248 -9.60 18.48 -5.04
N ALA A 249 -10.18 17.99 -6.13
CA ALA A 249 -11.44 18.53 -6.65
C ALA A 249 -12.57 18.41 -5.62
N ARG A 250 -12.71 17.24 -4.99
CA ARG A 250 -13.76 16.95 -4.00
C ARG A 250 -13.68 17.76 -2.71
N VAL A 251 -12.52 18.34 -2.39
CA VAL A 251 -12.36 19.27 -1.25
C VAL A 251 -12.42 20.74 -1.67
N THR A 252 -12.73 21.03 -2.92
CA THR A 252 -12.86 22.38 -3.45
C THR A 252 -14.35 22.73 -3.61
N PRO A 253 -14.87 23.77 -2.94
CA PRO A 253 -16.31 24.03 -2.87
C PRO A 253 -16.93 24.45 -4.21
N SER A 254 -16.12 24.93 -5.17
CA SER A 254 -16.58 25.30 -6.51
C SER A 254 -16.67 24.12 -7.49
N TYR A 255 -16.38 22.89 -7.06
CA TYR A 255 -16.29 21.72 -7.94
C TYR A 255 -17.68 21.20 -8.37
N LYS A 256 -17.92 21.11 -9.68
CA LYS A 256 -19.18 20.63 -10.28
C LYS A 256 -19.12 19.21 -10.82
N GLY A 257 -17.94 18.70 -11.18
CA GLY A 257 -17.80 17.38 -11.77
C GLY A 257 -16.45 17.18 -12.47
N MET A 258 -16.12 15.93 -12.77
CA MET A 258 -14.85 15.55 -13.41
C MET A 258 -15.08 15.27 -14.89
N LYS A 259 -14.37 15.99 -15.76
CA LYS A 259 -14.33 15.68 -17.19
C LYS A 259 -13.26 14.61 -17.46
N TRP A 260 -13.64 13.56 -18.18
CA TRP A 260 -12.73 12.63 -18.83
C TRP A 260 -12.44 13.08 -20.26
N ILE A 261 -11.17 13.38 -20.56
CA ILE A 261 -10.69 13.73 -21.89
C ILE A 261 -9.93 12.55 -22.47
N LEU A 262 -10.47 11.97 -23.54
CA LEU A 262 -9.85 10.85 -24.24
C LEU A 262 -8.51 11.25 -24.86
N SER A 263 -7.48 10.45 -24.62
CA SER A 263 -6.20 10.63 -25.30
C SER A 263 -6.34 10.36 -26.79
N LYS A 264 -5.88 11.26 -27.66
CA LYS A 264 -5.85 11.00 -29.12
C LYS A 264 -4.73 10.03 -29.55
N ALA A 265 -3.98 9.49 -28.59
CA ALA A 265 -3.02 8.40 -28.81
C ALA A 265 -3.67 7.01 -28.59
N HIS A 266 -4.99 6.95 -28.47
CA HIS A 266 -5.76 5.74 -28.29
C HIS A 266 -5.80 4.93 -29.60
N PRO A 267 -5.23 3.71 -29.63
CA PRO A 267 -5.04 2.99 -30.88
C PRO A 267 -6.26 2.17 -31.31
N LEU A 268 -7.13 1.80 -30.36
CA LEU A 268 -8.27 0.89 -30.52
C LEU A 268 -9.29 1.20 -29.44
N GLU A 269 -10.55 1.36 -29.81
CA GLU A 269 -11.67 1.64 -28.88
C GLU A 269 -11.67 0.71 -27.65
N ASP A 270 -11.82 1.30 -26.46
CA ASP A 270 -11.88 0.61 -25.19
C ASP A 270 -12.76 1.36 -24.17
N ILE A 271 -12.65 0.99 -22.89
CA ILE A 271 -13.43 1.61 -21.80
C ILE A 271 -13.25 3.14 -21.72
N CYS A 272 -12.11 3.68 -22.13
CA CYS A 272 -11.85 5.12 -22.11
C CYS A 272 -12.76 5.89 -23.07
N ASP A 273 -13.13 5.30 -24.21
CA ASP A 273 -14.05 5.92 -25.17
C ASP A 273 -15.43 6.06 -24.53
N THR A 274 -15.91 4.97 -23.92
CA THR A 274 -17.17 4.98 -23.15
C THR A 274 -17.12 6.03 -22.04
N LEU A 275 -15.99 6.10 -21.31
CA LEU A 275 -15.83 7.06 -20.22
C LEU A 275 -15.85 8.51 -20.73
N ALA A 276 -15.29 8.76 -21.92
CA ALA A 276 -15.24 10.10 -22.52
C ALA A 276 -16.57 10.56 -23.12
N THR A 277 -17.47 9.63 -23.47
CA THR A 277 -18.76 9.93 -24.13
C THR A 277 -19.97 9.80 -23.22
N ALA A 278 -19.84 9.21 -22.03
CA ALA A 278 -20.96 9.01 -21.10
C ALA A 278 -21.60 10.35 -20.68
N ASP A 279 -22.92 10.48 -20.80
CA ASP A 279 -23.68 11.68 -20.40
C ASP A 279 -24.94 11.31 -19.62
N GLY A 280 -24.82 10.35 -18.70
CA GLY A 280 -25.95 9.85 -17.90
C GLY A 280 -26.50 10.88 -16.90
N TRP A 281 -25.79 11.99 -16.68
CA TRP A 281 -26.09 13.01 -15.67
C TRP A 281 -26.46 14.38 -16.26
N GLY A 282 -26.43 14.54 -17.58
CA GLY A 282 -26.77 15.81 -18.25
C GLY A 282 -25.78 16.95 -17.98
N LEU A 283 -24.55 16.62 -17.58
CA LEU A 283 -23.46 17.58 -17.35
C LEU A 283 -22.58 17.78 -18.60
N GLY A 284 -22.92 17.07 -19.69
CA GLY A 284 -22.19 17.03 -20.94
C GLY A 284 -21.37 15.74 -21.07
N PRO A 285 -21.01 15.34 -22.30
CA PRO A 285 -20.32 14.08 -22.54
C PRO A 285 -19.05 13.94 -21.71
N GLY A 286 -18.86 12.81 -21.04
CA GLY A 286 -17.71 12.49 -20.22
C GLY A 286 -17.56 13.32 -18.95
N VAL A 287 -18.60 14.03 -18.50
CA VAL A 287 -18.60 14.78 -17.24
C VAL A 287 -19.35 14.00 -16.16
N TYR A 288 -18.64 13.68 -15.08
CA TYR A 288 -19.14 12.89 -13.96
C TYR A 288 -19.37 13.78 -12.74
N PRO A 289 -20.53 13.73 -12.06
CA PRO A 289 -20.75 14.51 -10.86
C PRO A 289 -19.85 14.07 -9.68
N PRO A 290 -19.68 14.90 -8.65
CA PRO A 290 -18.94 14.55 -7.45
C PRO A 290 -19.51 13.28 -6.79
N GLY A 291 -18.67 12.27 -6.61
CA GLY A 291 -19.06 10.96 -6.09
C GLY A 291 -19.15 9.86 -7.14
N GLU A 292 -19.28 10.21 -8.42
CA GLU A 292 -19.43 9.27 -9.55
C GLU A 292 -18.21 9.29 -10.50
N GLU A 293 -17.11 9.93 -10.10
CA GLU A 293 -15.89 10.00 -10.89
C GLU A 293 -15.34 8.60 -11.20
N PRO A 294 -14.94 8.35 -12.45
CA PRO A 294 -14.42 7.06 -12.86
C PRO A 294 -13.06 6.79 -12.23
N ILE A 295 -12.77 5.49 -12.03
CA ILE A 295 -11.47 5.03 -11.56
C ILE A 295 -10.39 5.40 -12.59
N TYR A 296 -9.30 6.00 -12.11
CA TYR A 296 -8.20 6.41 -12.96
C TYR A 296 -6.84 5.80 -12.52
N PRO A 297 -6.01 5.32 -13.46
CA PRO A 297 -6.29 5.11 -14.88
C PRO A 297 -7.28 3.97 -15.11
N ALA A 298 -7.99 4.00 -16.23
CA ALA A 298 -8.92 2.93 -16.59
C ALA A 298 -8.17 1.65 -17.00
N HIS A 299 -6.97 1.78 -17.56
CA HIS A 299 -6.13 0.65 -17.95
C HIS A 299 -4.63 0.94 -17.76
N PRO A 300 -3.76 -0.08 -17.84
CA PRO A 300 -2.32 0.15 -17.83
C PRO A 300 -1.87 1.06 -18.98
N ASN A 301 -0.88 1.92 -18.72
CA ASN A 301 -0.39 2.93 -19.68
C ASN A 301 -1.43 3.93 -20.22
N ASP A 302 -2.53 4.15 -19.50
CA ASP A 302 -3.48 5.21 -19.83
C ASP A 302 -2.80 6.58 -19.98
N LEU A 303 -3.28 7.35 -20.95
CA LEU A 303 -2.79 8.67 -21.34
C LEU A 303 -3.91 9.71 -21.40
N CYS A 304 -5.14 9.35 -21.00
CA CYS A 304 -6.28 10.25 -20.91
C CYS A 304 -6.00 11.37 -19.89
N VAL A 305 -6.95 12.28 -19.75
CA VAL A 305 -6.83 13.41 -18.84
C VAL A 305 -8.09 13.54 -18.02
N LEU A 306 -7.91 13.71 -16.72
CA LEU A 306 -8.98 14.16 -15.83
C LEU A 306 -8.86 15.68 -15.66
N VAL A 307 -9.96 16.39 -15.85
CA VAL A 307 -10.04 17.84 -15.63
C VAL A 307 -11.25 18.16 -14.75
N PRO A 308 -11.02 18.64 -13.52
CA PRO A 308 -12.08 19.19 -12.68
C PRO A 308 -12.81 20.35 -13.37
N VAL A 309 -14.13 20.25 -13.45
CA VAL A 309 -15.04 21.32 -13.89
C VAL A 309 -15.44 22.11 -12.65
N HIS A 310 -15.19 23.42 -12.68
CA HIS A 310 -15.49 24.33 -11.58
C HIS A 310 -16.59 25.34 -11.96
N GLU A 311 -17.23 25.94 -10.97
CA GLU A 311 -18.04 27.15 -11.13
C GLU A 311 -17.24 28.28 -11.79
N GLN A 312 -17.96 29.10 -12.57
CA GLN A 312 -17.36 30.29 -13.14
C GLN A 312 -16.86 31.19 -12.00
N PRO A 313 -15.68 31.81 -12.14
CA PRO A 313 -15.05 32.53 -11.04
C PRO A 313 -15.94 33.61 -10.44
N GLU A 314 -16.59 34.40 -11.28
CA GLU A 314 -17.46 35.50 -10.87
C GLU A 314 -18.65 35.04 -10.01
N ASP A 315 -19.30 33.96 -10.43
CA ASP A 315 -20.45 33.38 -9.72
C ASP A 315 -20.04 32.86 -8.34
N PHE A 316 -18.96 32.09 -8.28
CA PHE A 316 -18.51 31.51 -7.01
C PHE A 316 -17.99 32.58 -6.04
N VAL A 317 -17.25 33.58 -6.54
CA VAL A 317 -16.79 34.71 -5.71
C VAL A 317 -17.96 35.47 -5.09
N LYS A 318 -19.05 35.67 -5.86
CA LYS A 318 -20.27 36.30 -5.35
C LYS A 318 -20.89 35.49 -4.21
N ARG A 319 -21.07 34.18 -4.41
CA ARG A 319 -21.60 33.26 -3.39
C ARG A 319 -20.73 33.24 -2.13
N LEU A 320 -19.41 33.16 -2.29
CA LEU A 320 -18.46 33.15 -1.18
C LEU A 320 -18.53 34.44 -0.34
N LYS A 321 -18.71 35.61 -0.97
CA LYS A 321 -18.94 36.89 -0.27
C LYS A 321 -20.29 36.91 0.47
N GLN A 322 -21.34 36.34 -0.12
CA GLN A 322 -22.66 36.24 0.51
C GLN A 322 -22.60 35.36 1.75
N TRP A 323 -21.98 34.19 1.63
CA TRP A 323 -21.72 33.26 2.73
C TRP A 323 -21.01 33.91 3.92
N VAL A 324 -19.94 34.69 3.69
CA VAL A 324 -19.22 35.36 4.79
C VAL A 324 -20.10 36.33 5.58
N ASN A 325 -21.02 37.02 4.90
CA ASN A 325 -21.93 37.96 5.56
C ASN A 325 -23.08 37.24 6.28
N VAL A 326 -23.60 36.17 5.67
CA VAL A 326 -24.71 35.36 6.19
C VAL A 326 -24.41 33.87 5.91
N PRO A 327 -23.82 33.13 6.87
CA PRO A 327 -23.40 31.74 6.65
C PRO A 327 -24.51 30.81 6.13
N ASP A 328 -25.75 30.99 6.61
CA ASP A 328 -26.90 30.18 6.17
C ASP A 328 -27.37 30.48 4.72
N SER A 329 -26.82 31.52 4.07
CA SER A 329 -27.18 31.87 2.68
C SER A 329 -26.63 30.89 1.64
N GLU A 330 -25.55 30.18 1.96
CA GLU A 330 -24.91 29.19 1.09
C GLU A 330 -24.64 27.90 1.89
N PRO A 331 -25.66 27.04 2.06
CA PRO A 331 -25.57 25.87 2.94
C PRO A 331 -24.47 24.86 2.55
N ASP A 332 -24.15 24.76 1.27
CA ASP A 332 -23.08 23.90 0.74
C ASP A 332 -21.68 24.44 1.10
N ILE A 333 -21.45 25.75 1.00
CA ILE A 333 -20.21 26.40 1.41
C ILE A 333 -20.05 26.34 2.94
N GLU A 334 -21.12 26.58 3.71
CA GLU A 334 -21.09 26.49 5.17
C GLU A 334 -20.77 25.05 5.63
N LYS A 335 -21.40 24.07 5.00
CA LYS A 335 -21.11 22.66 5.26
C LYS A 335 -19.67 22.31 4.90
N TRP A 336 -19.17 22.73 3.74
CA TRP A 336 -17.77 22.54 3.35
C TRP A 336 -16.80 23.20 4.36
N TYR A 337 -17.09 24.43 4.78
CA TYR A 337 -16.21 25.17 5.68
C TYR A 337 -16.07 24.48 7.03
N ASN A 338 -17.18 24.00 7.61
CA ASN A 338 -17.17 23.31 8.89
C ASN A 338 -16.63 21.87 8.77
N ASP A 339 -17.13 21.09 7.81
CA ASP A 339 -16.81 19.66 7.72
C ASP A 339 -15.43 19.41 7.14
N ILE A 340 -15.01 20.20 6.15
CA ILE A 340 -13.79 19.97 5.36
C ILE A 340 -12.71 20.96 5.75
N TYR A 341 -12.97 22.27 5.75
CA TYR A 341 -11.90 23.25 5.97
C TYR A 341 -11.45 23.34 7.45
N LYS A 342 -12.37 23.54 8.40
CA LYS A 342 -12.08 23.72 9.84
C LYS A 342 -11.59 22.48 10.56
N VAL A 343 -12.29 21.35 10.39
CA VAL A 343 -11.87 20.04 10.93
C VAL A 343 -10.58 19.57 10.22
N GLY A 344 -10.33 20.13 9.04
CA GLY A 344 -9.22 19.89 8.14
C GLY A 344 -9.35 18.53 7.48
N ALA A 345 -9.88 18.52 6.26
CA ALA A 345 -10.26 17.38 5.44
C ALA A 345 -10.34 16.04 6.18
N LYS A 346 -11.31 15.94 7.09
CA LYS A 346 -12.09 14.71 7.13
C LYS A 346 -13.24 14.95 6.17
N THR A 347 -13.43 14.06 5.20
CA THR A 347 -14.56 14.04 4.25
C THR A 347 -14.44 14.86 2.96
N GLY A 348 -13.46 14.54 2.12
CA GLY A 348 -13.78 14.33 0.70
C GLY A 348 -14.06 12.85 0.55
N LYS A 349 -15.30 12.44 0.34
CA LYS A 349 -15.60 11.07 -0.09
C LYS A 349 -14.84 10.84 -1.39
N SER A 350 -13.65 10.20 -1.32
CA SER A 350 -13.32 9.06 -2.18
C SER A 350 -14.62 8.27 -2.41
N VAL A 351 -14.87 7.73 -3.60
CA VAL A 351 -15.94 6.73 -3.73
C VAL A 351 -15.67 5.73 -2.60
N ALA A 352 -16.66 5.60 -1.72
CA ALA A 352 -16.54 5.30 -0.29
C ALA A 352 -15.27 4.52 0.14
N ALA A 353 -14.30 5.22 0.72
CA ALA A 353 -13.84 4.78 2.03
C ALA A 353 -15.02 5.05 2.96
N GLY A 354 -15.65 3.98 3.47
CA GLY A 354 -16.74 4.10 4.44
C GLY A 354 -16.34 5.00 5.60
N LYS A 355 -17.33 5.37 6.42
CA LYS A 355 -17.19 5.87 7.80
C LYS A 355 -15.86 5.41 8.41
N THR A 356 -15.23 6.15 9.34
CA THR A 356 -14.40 5.44 10.35
C THR A 356 -15.35 4.45 10.98
N LYS A 357 -15.36 3.24 10.41
CA LYS A 357 -16.31 2.22 10.69
C LYS A 357 -15.88 1.88 12.09
N ASP A 358 -16.80 2.04 13.02
CA ASP A 358 -16.66 1.27 14.22
C ASP A 358 -16.51 -0.17 13.73
N PHE A 359 -15.27 -0.67 13.75
CA PHE A 359 -14.83 -1.93 13.13
C PHE A 359 -15.34 -3.13 13.91
N THR A 360 -16.47 -2.92 14.57
CA THR A 360 -16.95 -3.69 15.67
C THR A 360 -18.40 -4.00 15.35
N PRO A 361 -18.70 -5.25 14.95
CA PRO A 361 -20.02 -5.66 14.48
C PRO A 361 -21.10 -5.47 15.56
N ASP A 362 -22.38 -5.40 15.20
CA ASP A 362 -23.42 -5.24 16.23
C ASP A 362 -23.54 -6.48 17.14
N GLU A 363 -23.05 -7.64 16.66
CA GLU A 363 -23.14 -8.93 17.33
C GLU A 363 -21.93 -9.82 17.02
N ILE A 364 -21.47 -10.58 18.02
CA ILE A 364 -20.45 -11.64 17.88
C ILE A 364 -20.90 -12.84 18.72
N ALA A 365 -20.80 -14.04 18.14
CA ALA A 365 -21.12 -15.30 18.80
C ALA A 365 -22.52 -15.31 19.47
N GLY A 366 -23.50 -14.68 18.82
CA GLY A 366 -24.87 -14.56 19.36
C GLY A 366 -25.06 -13.46 20.41
N ILE A 367 -24.02 -12.69 20.74
CA ILE A 367 -24.03 -11.66 21.78
C ILE A 367 -23.98 -10.27 21.18
N LYS A 368 -25.02 -9.48 21.47
CA LYS A 368 -25.09 -8.07 21.07
C LYS A 368 -24.05 -7.24 21.81
N ARG A 369 -23.52 -6.25 21.11
CA ARG A 369 -22.55 -5.32 21.68
C ARG A 369 -23.20 -4.41 22.73
N GLY A 370 -22.63 -4.41 23.93
CA GLY A 370 -22.92 -3.47 25.00
C GLY A 370 -21.98 -2.26 24.98
N LYS A 371 -21.86 -1.59 26.15
CA LYS A 371 -20.85 -0.55 26.33
C LYS A 371 -19.45 -1.18 26.35
N PRO A 372 -18.41 -0.52 25.79
CA PRO A 372 -17.03 -0.95 25.97
C PRO A 372 -16.70 -1.19 27.44
N MET A 373 -16.04 -2.32 27.74
CA MET A 373 -15.67 -2.68 29.10
C MET A 373 -14.31 -2.06 29.45
N THR A 374 -14.17 -1.62 30.70
CA THR A 374 -12.86 -1.36 31.29
C THR A 374 -12.03 -2.66 31.34
N ARG A 375 -10.72 -2.53 31.53
CA ARG A 375 -9.85 -3.70 31.67
C ARG A 375 -10.31 -4.63 32.80
N ASP A 376 -10.70 -4.10 33.95
CA ASP A 376 -11.17 -4.90 35.09
C ASP A 376 -12.52 -5.60 34.85
N GLU A 377 -13.36 -5.04 33.98
CA GLU A 377 -14.62 -5.65 33.54
C GLU A 377 -14.39 -6.71 32.45
N ALA A 378 -13.42 -6.50 31.58
CA ALA A 378 -13.01 -7.45 30.55
C ALA A 378 -12.17 -8.61 31.12
N ASP A 379 -11.38 -8.34 32.15
CA ASP A 379 -10.49 -9.27 32.88
C ASP A 379 -11.21 -9.87 34.12
N LYS A 380 -10.49 -10.59 34.99
CA LYS A 380 -10.90 -11.50 36.09
C LYS A 380 -11.13 -12.94 35.65
N GLY A 381 -10.32 -13.42 34.70
CA GLY A 381 -10.47 -14.78 34.14
C GLY A 381 -11.70 -14.94 33.25
N ARG A 382 -12.47 -13.87 33.01
CA ARG A 382 -13.67 -13.88 32.17
C ARG A 382 -13.44 -14.21 30.69
N PRO A 383 -12.27 -13.94 30.08
CA PRO A 383 -11.99 -14.43 28.73
C PRO A 383 -11.95 -15.97 28.65
N ASN A 384 -11.65 -16.65 29.77
CA ASN A 384 -11.54 -18.11 29.86
C ASN A 384 -11.90 -18.62 31.26
N PRO A 385 -13.17 -18.51 31.69
CA PRO A 385 -13.58 -18.81 33.07
C PRO A 385 -13.42 -20.30 33.40
N ASN A 386 -13.36 -21.15 32.38
CA ASN A 386 -13.22 -22.59 32.48
C ASN A 386 -11.75 -23.06 32.39
N TYR A 387 -10.76 -22.18 32.55
CA TYR A 387 -9.34 -22.52 32.44
C TYR A 387 -8.94 -23.77 33.24
N GLU A 388 -9.48 -23.94 34.45
CA GLU A 388 -9.17 -25.11 35.30
C GLU A 388 -10.05 -26.34 35.04
N LEU A 389 -11.04 -26.26 34.15
CA LEU A 389 -12.00 -27.34 33.93
C LEU A 389 -11.36 -28.54 33.23
N ASN A 390 -10.55 -28.33 32.19
CA ASN A 390 -9.85 -29.38 31.45
C ASN A 390 -8.74 -28.81 30.54
N GLU A 391 -7.94 -29.71 29.94
CA GLU A 391 -6.81 -29.37 29.07
C GLU A 391 -7.19 -28.60 27.80
N ALA A 392 -8.43 -28.74 27.30
CA ALA A 392 -8.87 -28.01 26.12
C ALA A 392 -9.00 -26.50 26.40
N TYR A 393 -9.40 -26.12 27.62
CA TYR A 393 -9.37 -24.73 28.08
C TYR A 393 -7.97 -24.24 28.50
N LYS A 394 -6.99 -25.15 28.61
CA LYS A 394 -5.57 -24.82 28.77
C LYS A 394 -4.82 -24.72 27.44
N SER A 395 -5.49 -25.04 26.33
CA SER A 395 -4.90 -25.08 24.97
C SER A 395 -5.54 -24.09 24.00
N ASN A 396 -6.40 -23.19 24.46
CA ASN A 396 -7.18 -22.25 23.63
C ASN A 396 -6.67 -20.79 23.63
N CYS A 397 -5.37 -20.56 23.88
CA CYS A 397 -4.79 -19.21 24.00
C CYS A 397 -5.11 -18.28 22.82
N GLN A 398 -5.20 -18.83 21.60
CA GLN A 398 -5.55 -18.12 20.37
C GLN A 398 -6.97 -17.55 20.40
N SER A 399 -7.90 -18.22 21.07
CA SER A 399 -9.28 -17.77 21.24
C SER A 399 -9.40 -16.79 22.42
N CYS A 400 -8.62 -16.99 23.49
CA CYS A 400 -8.65 -16.16 24.69
C CYS A 400 -8.25 -14.70 24.42
N VAL A 401 -7.25 -14.46 23.56
CA VAL A 401 -6.86 -13.09 23.17
C VAL A 401 -7.93 -12.38 22.36
N VAL A 402 -8.67 -13.13 21.53
CA VAL A 402 -9.82 -12.61 20.75
C VAL A 402 -10.98 -12.28 21.70
N SER A 403 -11.28 -13.18 22.64
CA SER A 403 -12.31 -12.96 23.67
C SER A 403 -12.02 -11.70 24.48
N TYR A 404 -10.79 -11.51 24.95
CA TYR A 404 -10.42 -10.33 25.74
C TYR A 404 -10.61 -9.03 24.97
N GLU A 405 -10.17 -8.95 23.72
CA GLU A 405 -10.38 -7.76 22.89
C GLU A 405 -11.88 -7.53 22.60
N ALA A 406 -12.66 -8.60 22.36
CA ALA A 406 -14.10 -8.50 22.18
C ALA A 406 -14.78 -7.91 23.44
N ARG A 407 -14.38 -8.37 24.63
CA ARG A 407 -14.87 -7.82 25.90
C ARG A 407 -14.55 -6.33 26.04
N LEU A 408 -13.30 -5.93 25.78
CA LEU A 408 -12.92 -4.51 25.79
C LEU A 408 -13.78 -3.66 24.83
N ARG A 409 -14.23 -4.24 23.72
CA ARG A 409 -15.13 -3.57 22.76
C ARG A 409 -16.63 -3.68 23.07
N GLY A 410 -17.00 -4.40 24.14
CA GLY A 410 -18.35 -4.43 24.70
C GLY A 410 -19.13 -5.73 24.50
N TYR A 411 -18.52 -6.82 24.04
CA TYR A 411 -19.22 -8.12 23.95
C TYR A 411 -18.98 -8.96 25.21
N ASP A 412 -20.05 -9.39 25.86
CA ASP A 412 -19.94 -10.30 27.01
C ASP A 412 -19.79 -11.76 26.56
N VAL A 413 -18.58 -12.08 26.10
CA VAL A 413 -18.21 -13.38 25.51
C VAL A 413 -17.04 -14.01 26.25
N MET A 414 -16.88 -15.32 26.06
CA MET A 414 -15.75 -16.12 26.53
C MET A 414 -15.21 -17.02 25.41
N ALA A 415 -13.97 -17.49 25.54
CA ALA A 415 -13.37 -18.43 24.60
C ALA A 415 -13.94 -19.85 24.76
N ARG A 416 -14.22 -20.50 23.63
CA ARG A 416 -14.56 -21.94 23.59
C ARG A 416 -13.30 -22.80 23.87
N PRO A 417 -13.46 -24.06 24.31
CA PRO A 417 -12.32 -24.96 24.52
C PRO A 417 -11.67 -25.34 23.18
N TYR A 418 -10.36 -25.62 23.19
CA TYR A 418 -9.66 -26.09 22.01
C TYR A 418 -10.30 -27.36 21.41
N GLY A 419 -10.44 -27.43 20.09
CA GLY A 419 -11.08 -28.55 19.40
C GLY A 419 -12.61 -28.50 19.38
N ALA A 420 -13.24 -27.45 19.93
CA ALA A 420 -14.68 -27.24 19.80
C ALA A 420 -15.12 -26.91 18.37
N ASP A 421 -14.17 -26.53 17.51
CA ASP A 421 -14.34 -26.24 16.09
C ASP A 421 -12.97 -26.42 15.39
N ASP A 422 -12.96 -26.89 14.15
CA ASP A 422 -11.75 -27.19 13.36
C ASP A 422 -10.95 -25.92 13.00
N ILE A 423 -11.59 -24.75 12.92
CA ILE A 423 -10.90 -23.48 12.64
C ILE A 423 -9.87 -23.12 13.73
N MET A 424 -9.97 -23.71 14.92
CA MET A 424 -9.05 -23.45 16.02
C MET A 424 -7.62 -23.96 15.74
N ASP A 425 -7.47 -25.03 14.95
CA ASP A 425 -6.17 -25.55 14.52
C ASP A 425 -5.48 -24.55 13.58
N GLU A 426 -6.25 -23.98 12.64
CA GLU A 426 -5.78 -22.95 11.73
C GLU A 426 -5.42 -21.67 12.48
N LEU A 427 -6.29 -21.21 13.40
CA LEU A 427 -6.07 -20.01 14.20
C LEU A 427 -4.87 -20.16 15.16
N ALA A 428 -4.57 -21.37 15.65
CA ALA A 428 -3.38 -21.61 16.47
C ALA A 428 -2.07 -21.42 15.68
N THR A 429 -2.11 -21.69 14.37
CA THR A 429 -0.95 -21.50 13.47
C THR A 429 -0.90 -20.07 12.90
N HIS A 430 -2.06 -19.51 12.57
CA HIS A 430 -2.25 -18.22 11.92
C HIS A 430 -3.17 -17.35 12.78
N THR A 431 -2.63 -16.83 13.87
CA THR A 431 -3.39 -16.03 14.86
C THR A 431 -3.97 -14.72 14.29
N ASN A 432 -3.50 -14.28 13.12
CA ASN A 432 -4.05 -13.15 12.40
C ASN A 432 -5.42 -13.43 11.73
N LEU A 433 -5.83 -14.70 11.60
CA LEU A 433 -7.11 -15.09 10.99
C LEU A 433 -8.34 -14.51 11.71
N ALA A 434 -8.24 -14.21 13.01
CA ALA A 434 -9.33 -13.60 13.78
C ALA A 434 -9.59 -12.13 13.41
N TRP A 435 -8.71 -11.52 12.62
CA TRP A 435 -8.72 -10.09 12.33
C TRP A 435 -8.75 -9.83 10.83
N ILE A 436 -9.44 -8.78 10.44
CA ILE A 436 -9.42 -8.22 9.09
C ILE A 436 -8.91 -6.79 9.20
N ASP A 437 -7.89 -6.44 8.43
CA ASP A 437 -7.48 -5.07 8.27
C ASP A 437 -8.57 -4.34 7.46
N PRO A 438 -9.27 -3.36 8.06
CA PRO A 438 -10.41 -2.73 7.43
C PRO A 438 -10.07 -1.91 6.18
N VAL A 439 -8.80 -1.53 6.03
CA VAL A 439 -8.31 -0.81 4.86
C VAL A 439 -8.04 -1.79 3.71
N THR A 440 -7.52 -2.98 4.02
CA THR A 440 -7.11 -3.95 2.99
C THR A 440 -8.09 -5.09 2.73
N GLY A 441 -9.03 -5.34 3.64
CA GLY A 441 -9.94 -6.49 3.61
C GLY A 441 -9.26 -7.85 3.82
N LYS A 442 -7.96 -7.88 4.15
CA LYS A 442 -7.16 -9.09 4.37
C LYS A 442 -6.79 -9.26 5.83
N HIS A 443 -6.28 -10.43 6.21
CA HIS A 443 -5.67 -10.62 7.52
C HIS A 443 -4.45 -9.71 7.69
N PRO A 444 -4.30 -9.04 8.85
CA PRO A 444 -3.18 -8.16 9.10
C PRO A 444 -1.85 -8.92 9.15
N GLU A 445 -0.78 -8.25 8.72
CA GLU A 445 0.58 -8.76 8.79
C GLU A 445 1.17 -8.58 10.19
N TYR A 446 2.11 -9.46 10.52
CA TYR A 446 2.85 -9.41 11.77
C TYR A 446 4.00 -8.41 11.71
N ILE A 447 4.27 -7.74 12.83
CA ILE A 447 5.45 -6.88 13.04
C ILE A 447 6.51 -7.70 13.80
N TYR A 448 7.71 -7.85 13.21
CA TYR A 448 8.83 -8.60 13.78
C TYR A 448 10.17 -8.16 13.19
N ASP A 449 11.29 -8.54 13.82
CA ASP A 449 12.64 -8.33 13.31
C ASP A 449 13.48 -9.62 13.43
N ASP A 450 14.02 -10.06 12.31
CA ASP A 450 14.82 -11.29 12.16
C ASP A 450 16.17 -11.26 12.87
N LYS A 451 16.64 -10.06 13.22
CA LYS A 451 17.94 -9.86 13.89
C LYS A 451 17.84 -10.02 15.40
N ILE A 452 16.63 -10.19 15.94
CA ILE A 452 16.37 -10.32 17.37
C ILE A 452 16.59 -11.77 17.82
N ASP A 453 17.67 -11.97 18.57
CA ASP A 453 18.13 -13.28 19.07
C ASP A 453 18.12 -13.37 20.61
N THR A 454 17.73 -12.31 21.31
CA THR A 454 17.79 -12.21 22.78
C THR A 454 16.63 -11.40 23.35
N ALA A 455 16.25 -11.71 24.59
CA ALA A 455 15.20 -10.99 25.31
C ALA A 455 15.48 -9.48 25.48
N LYS A 456 16.74 -9.08 25.67
CA LYS A 456 17.12 -7.68 25.80
C LYS A 456 16.88 -6.89 24.50
N LYS A 457 17.26 -7.46 23.35
CA LYS A 457 16.99 -6.85 22.03
C LYS A 457 15.49 -6.78 21.78
N PHE A 458 14.75 -7.83 22.14
CA PHE A 458 13.31 -7.85 21.96
C PHE A 458 12.58 -6.85 22.84
N LEU A 459 12.99 -6.69 24.10
CA LEU A 459 12.44 -5.65 24.98
C LEU A 459 12.60 -4.26 24.35
N LYS A 460 13.79 -3.96 23.81
CA LYS A 460 14.03 -2.69 23.09
C LYS A 460 13.10 -2.54 21.88
N PHE A 461 12.93 -3.59 21.09
CA PHE A 461 12.00 -3.61 19.96
C PHE A 461 10.56 -3.32 20.39
N LEU A 462 10.09 -3.92 21.49
CA LEU A 462 8.76 -3.65 22.03
C LEU A 462 8.62 -2.19 22.49
N GLU A 463 9.65 -1.63 23.14
CA GLU A 463 9.63 -0.22 23.55
C GLU A 463 9.51 0.74 22.35
N GLU A 464 10.09 0.39 21.21
CA GLU A 464 10.06 1.20 19.99
C GLU A 464 8.77 1.05 19.17
N ASN A 465 8.06 -0.09 19.27
CA ASN A 465 6.94 -0.43 18.39
C ASN A 465 5.57 -0.49 19.07
N VAL A 466 5.52 -0.58 20.40
CA VAL A 466 4.27 -0.56 21.16
C VAL A 466 3.97 0.87 21.58
N GLU A 467 2.95 1.46 20.98
CA GLU A 467 2.53 2.83 21.24
C GLU A 467 1.59 2.93 22.46
N LYS A 468 1.58 4.10 23.11
CA LYS A 468 0.63 4.41 24.19
C LYS A 468 -0.81 4.36 23.66
N ASP A 469 -1.73 3.86 24.48
CA ASP A 469 -3.17 3.76 24.20
C ASP A 469 -3.54 2.88 22.98
N LYS A 470 -2.60 2.06 22.49
CA LYS A 470 -2.80 1.07 21.42
C LYS A 470 -2.77 -0.34 21.99
N ARG A 471 -3.42 -1.30 21.32
CA ARG A 471 -3.51 -2.70 21.77
C ARG A 471 -2.97 -3.65 20.73
N TYR A 472 -2.12 -4.56 21.18
CA TYR A 472 -1.43 -5.54 20.35
C TYR A 472 -1.64 -6.95 20.89
N THR A 473 -1.39 -7.94 20.04
CA THR A 473 -1.08 -9.30 20.48
C THR A 473 0.42 -9.55 20.34
N LEU A 474 0.95 -10.47 21.14
CA LEU A 474 2.32 -10.97 21.11
C LEU A 474 2.30 -12.49 20.96
N GLN A 475 2.75 -13.01 19.82
CA GLN A 475 2.88 -14.43 19.52
C GLN A 475 4.34 -14.87 19.62
N PHE A 476 4.60 -16.01 20.24
CA PHE A 476 5.96 -16.53 20.41
C PHE A 476 5.99 -18.03 20.69
N SER A 477 7.19 -18.60 20.88
CA SER A 477 7.39 -19.99 21.32
C SER A 477 8.18 -20.04 22.62
N TRP A 478 7.87 -21.00 23.49
CA TRP A 478 8.57 -21.15 24.76
C TRP A 478 9.98 -21.75 24.60
N LYS A 479 10.94 -21.21 25.37
CA LYS A 479 12.29 -21.77 25.48
C LYS A 479 12.24 -23.13 26.18
N GLY A 480 13.03 -24.09 25.69
CA GLY A 480 13.11 -25.44 26.30
C GLY A 480 11.92 -26.35 26.04
N LYS A 481 10.89 -25.89 25.30
CA LYS A 481 9.73 -26.69 24.91
C LYS A 481 9.72 -26.87 23.38
N SER A 482 9.51 -28.09 22.90
CA SER A 482 9.38 -28.37 21.47
C SER A 482 7.94 -28.15 21.03
N ARG A 483 7.72 -27.42 19.93
CA ARG A 483 6.39 -27.20 19.30
C ARG A 483 5.32 -26.59 20.22
N MET A 484 5.71 -25.78 21.20
CA MET A 484 4.76 -25.11 22.11
C MET A 484 4.79 -23.59 21.88
N GLY A 485 3.85 -23.12 21.07
CA GLY A 485 3.58 -21.70 20.83
C GLY A 485 2.71 -21.10 21.93
N HIS A 486 2.67 -19.78 22.01
CA HIS A 486 1.76 -19.03 22.88
C HIS A 486 1.42 -17.68 22.27
N ILE A 487 0.28 -17.11 22.65
CA ILE A 487 -0.14 -15.76 22.29
C ILE A 487 -0.78 -15.06 23.49
N VAL A 488 -0.42 -13.79 23.68
CA VAL A 488 -0.86 -12.94 24.79
C VAL A 488 -1.23 -11.55 24.30
N SER A 489 -1.94 -10.77 25.11
CA SER A 489 -2.23 -9.36 24.86
C SER A 489 -1.09 -8.47 25.34
N LEU A 490 -0.81 -7.39 24.62
CA LEU A 490 0.30 -6.47 24.85
C LEU A 490 -0.18 -5.03 24.69
N ASP A 491 0.05 -4.19 25.71
CA ASP A 491 -0.28 -2.77 25.73
C ASP A 491 0.73 -1.97 26.58
N ARG A 492 0.46 -0.68 26.76
CA ARG A 492 1.10 0.15 27.80
C ARG A 492 0.10 0.43 28.92
N ASP A 493 0.58 0.39 30.15
CA ASP A 493 -0.23 0.75 31.33
C ASP A 493 -0.38 2.26 31.50
N GLU A 494 -1.12 2.65 32.54
CA GLU A 494 -1.38 4.05 32.89
C GLU A 494 -0.10 4.87 33.15
N ASN A 495 1.00 4.21 33.55
CA ASN A 495 2.32 4.82 33.74
C ASN A 495 3.18 4.76 32.47
N ASN A 496 2.59 4.38 31.34
CA ASN A 496 3.24 4.19 30.05
C ASN A 496 4.30 3.07 30.04
N LEU A 497 4.25 2.14 30.99
CA LEU A 497 5.13 0.97 31.03
C LEU A 497 4.57 -0.16 30.17
N LEU A 498 5.45 -0.94 29.52
CA LEU A 498 5.04 -2.13 28.79
C LEU A 498 4.32 -3.10 29.73
N ARG A 499 3.21 -3.66 29.24
CA ARG A 499 2.36 -4.60 29.98
C ARG A 499 1.95 -5.77 29.10
N ILE A 500 2.24 -6.98 29.59
CA ILE A 500 1.79 -8.25 29.00
C ILE A 500 0.64 -8.78 29.85
N TYR A 501 -0.45 -9.16 29.19
CA TYR A 501 -1.59 -9.81 29.82
C TYR A 501 -1.86 -11.13 29.12
N ASP A 502 -1.94 -12.20 29.90
CA ASP A 502 -2.28 -13.53 29.42
C ASP A 502 -3.77 -13.82 29.72
N PRO A 503 -4.68 -13.67 28.74
CA PRO A 503 -6.11 -13.85 28.97
C PRO A 503 -6.49 -15.32 29.16
N GLN A 504 -5.60 -16.25 28.85
CA GLN A 504 -5.85 -17.68 29.03
C GLN A 504 -5.90 -18.02 30.52
N CYS A 505 -4.99 -17.45 31.33
CA CYS A 505 -4.87 -17.73 32.77
C CYS A 505 -5.09 -16.51 33.67
N GLY A 506 -5.36 -15.33 33.11
CA GLY A 506 -5.65 -14.09 33.83
C GLY A 506 -4.44 -13.41 34.48
N LYS A 507 -3.20 -13.73 34.05
CA LYS A 507 -1.98 -13.15 34.64
C LYS A 507 -1.56 -11.86 33.92
N THR A 508 -1.19 -10.84 34.69
CA THR A 508 -0.64 -9.58 34.18
C THR A 508 0.82 -9.40 34.63
N TYR A 509 1.67 -8.90 33.73
CA TYR A 509 3.05 -8.54 33.97
C TYR A 509 3.27 -7.11 33.48
N SER A 510 3.71 -6.19 34.34
CA SER A 510 4.02 -4.80 33.95
C SER A 510 5.41 -4.37 34.44
N GLY A 511 6.00 -3.39 33.76
CA GLY A 511 7.30 -2.80 34.12
C GLY A 511 8.44 -3.82 34.11
N ASP A 512 9.30 -3.78 35.12
CA ASP A 512 10.53 -4.59 35.20
C ASP A 512 10.29 -6.11 35.11
N ILE A 513 9.08 -6.58 35.45
CA ILE A 513 8.73 -8.00 35.40
C ILE A 513 8.60 -8.49 33.95
N VAL A 514 8.26 -7.62 32.99
CA VAL A 514 8.18 -7.96 31.56
C VAL A 514 9.50 -8.53 31.06
N GLY A 515 10.64 -7.95 31.47
CA GLY A 515 11.95 -8.46 31.10
C GLY A 515 12.16 -9.93 31.49
N ARG A 516 11.66 -10.36 32.65
CA ARG A 516 11.74 -11.76 33.11
C ARG A 516 10.79 -12.67 32.32
N TYR A 517 9.64 -12.16 31.91
CA TYR A 517 8.73 -12.89 31.03
C TYR A 517 9.40 -13.17 29.67
N LEU A 518 9.99 -12.14 29.06
CA LEU A 518 10.65 -12.23 27.76
C LEU A 518 11.87 -13.17 27.74
N GLN A 519 12.52 -13.41 28.89
CA GLN A 519 13.63 -14.37 29.01
C GLN A 519 13.21 -15.83 28.82
N GLN A 520 11.92 -16.12 29.00
CA GLN A 520 11.35 -17.47 28.84
C GLN A 520 11.00 -17.77 27.37
N ILE A 521 11.07 -16.77 26.49
CA ILE A 521 10.77 -16.89 25.06
C ILE A 521 11.97 -17.47 24.29
N LYS A 522 11.68 -18.28 23.28
CA LYS A 522 12.64 -18.80 22.31
C LYS A 522 12.82 -17.81 21.15
N TYR A 523 14.06 -17.40 20.92
CA TYR A 523 14.44 -16.48 19.82
C TYR A 523 15.21 -17.17 18.69
N VAL A 524 15.83 -18.32 18.98
CA VAL A 524 16.61 -19.10 18.01
C VAL A 524 16.32 -20.58 18.23
N GLN A 525 16.18 -21.33 17.13
CA GLN A 525 16.09 -22.78 17.15
C GLN A 525 17.17 -23.39 16.25
N THR A 526 17.62 -24.59 16.56
CA THR A 526 18.55 -25.34 15.70
C THR A 526 17.76 -26.44 14.99
N VAL A 527 17.73 -26.40 13.66
CA VAL A 527 17.11 -27.44 12.83
C VAL A 527 18.19 -28.05 11.97
N GLN A 528 18.42 -29.37 12.11
CA GLN A 528 19.46 -30.10 11.36
C GLN A 528 20.86 -29.43 11.42
N GLY A 529 21.24 -28.89 12.58
CA GLY A 529 22.53 -28.21 12.80
C GLY A 529 22.57 -26.74 12.35
N VAL A 530 21.52 -26.22 11.70
CA VAL A 530 21.42 -24.82 11.27
C VAL A 530 20.61 -24.01 12.29
N LYS A 531 21.17 -22.89 12.75
CA LYS A 531 20.45 -21.92 13.60
C LYS A 531 19.47 -21.12 12.73
N MET A 532 18.20 -21.14 13.10
CA MET A 532 17.13 -20.37 12.47
C MET A 532 16.48 -19.44 13.51
N PRO A 533 16.13 -18.21 13.14
CA PRO A 533 15.40 -17.31 14.02
C PRO A 533 14.01 -17.91 14.33
N THR A 534 13.65 -17.93 15.61
CA THR A 534 12.28 -18.18 16.07
C THR A 534 11.70 -16.83 16.43
N ARG A 535 10.96 -16.24 15.50
CA ARG A 535 10.54 -14.84 15.55
C ARG A 535 9.37 -14.68 16.54
N PRO A 536 9.51 -13.99 17.67
CA PRO A 536 8.36 -13.43 18.36
C PRO A 536 7.78 -12.32 17.47
N LYS A 537 6.46 -12.22 17.45
CA LYS A 537 5.74 -11.34 16.53
C LYS A 537 4.71 -10.55 17.31
N ILE A 538 4.56 -9.27 17.00
CA ILE A 538 3.44 -8.46 17.52
C ILE A 538 2.50 -8.07 16.38
N MET A 539 1.26 -7.75 16.73
CA MET A 539 0.25 -7.32 15.75
C MET A 539 -0.71 -6.35 16.42
N ARG A 540 -0.87 -5.15 15.84
CA ARG A 540 -1.84 -4.16 16.33
C ARG A 540 -3.25 -4.60 15.98
N ILE A 541 -4.13 -4.65 16.99
CA ILE A 541 -5.48 -5.20 16.86
C ILE A 541 -6.58 -4.17 17.11
N ASP A 542 -6.34 -3.08 17.86
CA ASP A 542 -7.36 -2.08 18.20
C ASP A 542 -7.97 -1.38 16.98
N ASP A 543 -7.25 -1.40 15.85
CA ASP A 543 -7.60 -0.82 14.57
C ASP A 543 -8.05 -1.86 13.52
N LYS A 544 -8.31 -3.11 13.94
CA LYS A 544 -8.71 -4.22 13.05
C LYS A 544 -10.18 -4.61 13.25
N GLU A 545 -10.85 -5.03 12.18
CA GLU A 545 -12.17 -5.66 12.22
C GLU A 545 -12.06 -7.11 12.73
N PHE A 546 -13.11 -7.59 13.38
CA PHE A 546 -13.24 -9.02 13.68
C PHE A 546 -13.57 -9.80 12.41
N ASN A 547 -12.86 -10.90 12.16
CA ASN A 547 -13.27 -11.86 11.15
C ASN A 547 -14.43 -12.72 11.70
N LEU A 548 -15.66 -12.38 11.35
CA LEU A 548 -16.85 -13.07 11.87
C LEU A 548 -16.88 -14.58 11.57
N ASP A 549 -16.29 -15.01 10.45
CA ASP A 549 -16.22 -16.44 10.08
C ASP A 549 -15.33 -17.25 11.02
N VAL A 550 -14.44 -16.59 11.76
CA VAL A 550 -13.57 -17.21 12.76
C VAL A 550 -14.11 -16.95 14.17
N VAL A 551 -14.39 -15.68 14.47
CA VAL A 551 -14.70 -15.23 15.84
C VAL A 551 -16.00 -15.88 16.35
N ASN A 552 -17.03 -16.02 15.50
CA ASN A 552 -18.29 -16.67 15.89
C ASN A 552 -18.14 -18.17 16.18
N ARG A 553 -17.07 -18.81 15.69
CA ARG A 553 -16.80 -20.24 15.89
C ARG A 553 -15.91 -20.51 17.09
N VAL A 554 -15.06 -19.54 17.48
CA VAL A 554 -14.11 -19.70 18.58
C VAL A 554 -14.56 -19.07 19.89
N LEU A 555 -15.59 -18.23 19.87
CA LEU A 555 -16.19 -17.59 21.04
C LEU A 555 -17.61 -18.10 21.30
N GLU A 556 -18.07 -17.95 22.55
CA GLU A 556 -19.46 -18.14 22.96
C GLU A 556 -19.86 -17.08 23.99
N GLY A 557 -21.16 -16.91 24.24
CA GLY A 557 -21.64 -15.99 25.28
C GLY A 557 -21.13 -16.36 26.66
N ALA A 558 -20.75 -15.35 27.45
CA ALA A 558 -20.40 -15.56 28.85
C ALA A 558 -21.62 -16.10 29.63
N LYS A 559 -21.37 -17.04 30.54
CA LYS A 559 -22.40 -17.69 31.37
C LYS A 559 -22.46 -17.13 32.78
#